data_AF-A0A1E4ZI41-F1
#
_entry.id   AF-A0A1E4ZI41-F1
#
_cell.length_a   1.000
_cell.length_b   1.000
_cell.length_c   1.000
_cell.angle_alpha   90.00
_cell.angle_beta   90.00
_cell.angle_gamma   90.00
#
_symmetry.space_group_name_H-M   'P 1'
#
loop_
_entity.id
_entity.type
_entity.pdbx_description
1 polymer ?
#
loop_
_entity_poly.entity_id
_entity_poly.type
_entity_poly.pdbx_seq_one_letter_code
_entity_poly.pdbx_strand_id
1 'polypeptide(L)'
;MNKDDIIKLVLANLGKDLINDPMEEKDKSIIKIYYNLLKREAIINTRPDFALTYISLQKSATKDDEYLLPKDFLLKDSATVNGRILLNNIYKVNTKTNLNINMTYFADVDESYYTPTFVKYLALSIAVDIAHIYERTESSVANLILRRDEAYTNLRSANAVHNEYLSNFITFY
;
A
#
# COMPACT_ATOMS: atom_id res chain seq x y z
N MET A 1 10.61 -9.12 7.24
CA MET A 1 11.23 -7.79 7.47
C MET A 1 10.32 -7.03 8.40
N ASN A 2 10.84 -6.26 9.37
CA ASN A 2 9.98 -5.54 10.32
C ASN A 2 9.90 -4.04 9.97
N LYS A 3 8.94 -3.34 10.58
CA LYS A 3 8.75 -1.89 10.40
C LYS A 3 10.01 -1.07 10.71
N ASP A 4 10.77 -1.46 11.72
CA ASP A 4 11.99 -0.73 12.12
C ASP A 4 13.10 -0.84 11.06
N ASP A 5 13.16 -1.95 10.32
CA ASP A 5 14.08 -2.10 9.19
C ASP A 5 13.76 -1.10 8.07
N ILE A 6 12.47 -0.87 7.80
CA ILE A 6 12.03 0.13 6.81
C ILE A 6 12.38 1.54 7.28
N ILE A 7 12.18 1.85 8.56
CA ILE A 7 12.56 3.14 9.15
C ILE A 7 14.07 3.39 9.02
N LYS A 8 14.90 2.36 9.28
CA LYS A 8 16.35 2.44 9.09
C LYS A 8 16.71 2.73 7.63
N LEU A 9 16.03 2.09 6.68
CA LEU A 9 16.22 2.37 5.25
C LEU A 9 15.83 3.80 4.87
N VAL A 10 14.78 4.36 5.46
CA VAL A 10 14.41 5.77 5.26
C VAL A 10 15.52 6.70 5.76
N LEU A 11 16.00 6.48 6.98
CA LEU A 11 17.09 7.28 7.57
C LEU A 11 18.37 7.21 6.72
N ALA A 12 18.73 6.02 6.26
CA ALA A 12 19.87 5.82 5.36
C ALA A 12 19.70 6.57 4.04
N ASN A 13 18.50 6.59 3.45
CA ASN A 13 18.23 7.37 2.23
C ASN A 13 18.32 8.88 2.47
N LEU A 14 17.99 9.34 3.68
CA LEU A 14 18.21 10.72 4.09
C LEU A 14 19.67 11.00 4.45
N GLY A 15 20.59 10.04 4.37
CA GLY A 15 21.99 10.23 4.77
C GLY A 15 22.15 10.54 6.27
N LYS A 16 21.19 10.11 7.11
CA LYS A 16 21.32 10.13 8.56
C LYS A 16 21.88 8.77 9.00
N ASP A 17 23.10 8.76 9.53
CA ASP A 17 23.69 7.56 10.09
C ASP A 17 23.03 7.21 11.43
N LEU A 18 22.75 5.92 11.65
CA LEU A 18 22.11 5.36 12.86
C LEU A 18 22.97 5.44 14.13
N ILE A 19 24.15 6.04 14.05
CA ILE A 19 25.20 5.93 15.06
C ILE A 19 25.24 7.23 15.88
N ASN A 20 24.43 7.25 16.94
CA ASN A 20 24.59 8.08 18.15
C ASN A 20 24.04 9.52 18.23
N ASP A 21 22.99 9.91 17.49
CA ASP A 21 22.39 11.25 17.67
C ASP A 21 21.02 11.19 18.40
N PRO A 22 20.86 11.75 19.62
CA PRO A 22 19.56 11.84 20.30
C PRO A 22 18.50 12.65 19.53
N MET A 23 18.90 13.35 18.46
CA MET A 23 17.99 13.97 17.50
C MET A 23 17.17 12.93 16.69
N GLU A 24 17.56 11.65 16.70
CA GLU A 24 16.87 10.55 15.99
C GLU A 24 15.46 10.23 16.48
N GLU A 25 15.09 10.48 17.74
CA GLU A 25 13.81 9.98 18.27
C GLU A 25 12.61 10.75 17.71
N LYS A 26 12.79 12.06 17.50
CA LYS A 26 11.80 12.90 16.80
C LYS A 26 11.71 12.51 15.32
N ASP A 27 12.85 12.28 14.67
CA ASP A 27 12.90 11.86 13.27
C ASP A 27 12.23 10.49 13.07
N LYS A 28 12.53 9.51 13.92
CA LYS A 28 11.89 8.19 13.91
C LYS A 28 10.38 8.28 14.12
N SER A 29 9.92 9.21 14.97
CA SER A 29 8.49 9.44 15.19
C SER A 29 7.80 10.01 13.97
N ILE A 30 8.42 10.99 13.30
CA ILE A 30 7.92 11.55 12.03
C ILE A 30 7.89 10.46 10.94
N ILE A 31 8.98 9.69 10.80
CA ILE A 31 9.04 8.58 9.85
C ILE A 31 7.95 7.55 10.14
N LYS A 32 7.68 7.22 11.41
CA LYS A 32 6.60 6.29 11.79
C LYS A 32 5.22 6.78 11.36
N ILE A 33 4.97 8.10 11.42
CA ILE A 33 3.72 8.70 10.95
C ILE A 33 3.61 8.57 9.43
N TYR A 34 4.64 8.99 8.70
CA TYR A 34 4.67 8.89 7.23
C TYR A 34 4.62 7.45 6.75
N TYR A 35 5.27 6.53 7.45
CA TYR A 35 5.18 5.10 7.17
C TYR A 35 3.74 4.59 7.21
N ASN A 36 2.99 4.94 8.26
CA ASN A 36 1.60 4.49 8.41
C ASN A 36 0.67 5.10 7.33
N LEU A 37 0.97 6.33 6.88
CA LEU A 37 0.22 7.02 5.82
C LEU A 37 0.56 6.42 4.44
N LEU A 38 1.85 6.37 4.10
CA LEU A 38 2.34 6.04 2.77
C LEU A 38 2.33 4.55 2.46
N LYS A 39 2.35 3.64 3.46
CA LYS A 39 2.27 2.20 3.17
C LYS A 39 0.97 1.83 2.44
N ARG A 40 -0.16 2.40 2.87
CA ARG A 40 -1.48 2.15 2.27
C ARG A 40 -1.57 2.76 0.88
N GLU A 41 -1.07 3.98 0.72
CA GLU A 41 -0.98 4.64 -0.58
C GLU A 41 -0.09 3.87 -1.56
N ALA A 42 1.07 3.38 -1.09
CA ALA A 42 1.97 2.58 -1.89
C ALA A 42 1.30 1.30 -2.38
N ILE A 43 0.57 0.57 -1.51
CA ILE A 43 -0.20 -0.62 -1.91
C ILE A 43 -1.27 -0.25 -2.96
N ILE A 44 -2.04 0.83 -2.74
CA ILE A 44 -3.10 1.28 -3.66
C ILE A 44 -2.54 1.65 -5.05
N ASN A 45 -1.39 2.34 -5.08
CA ASN A 45 -0.81 2.86 -6.32
C ASN A 45 0.07 1.86 -7.06
N THR A 46 0.65 0.88 -6.36
CA THR A 46 1.50 -0.16 -6.97
C THR A 46 0.79 -1.47 -7.21
N ARG A 47 -0.35 -1.70 -6.52
CA ARG A 47 -1.20 -2.89 -6.64
C ARG A 47 -0.39 -4.20 -6.60
N PRO A 48 0.41 -4.42 -5.55
CA PRO A 48 1.27 -5.58 -5.51
C PRO A 48 0.44 -6.85 -5.24
N ASP A 49 0.81 -7.94 -5.88
CA ASP A 49 0.05 -9.21 -5.80
C ASP A 49 -0.01 -9.76 -4.37
N PHE A 50 1.02 -9.53 -3.55
CA PHE A 50 1.05 -9.95 -2.14
C PHE A 50 -0.06 -9.31 -1.29
N ALA A 51 -0.63 -8.18 -1.74
CA ALA A 51 -1.71 -7.50 -1.06
C ALA A 51 -3.09 -7.87 -1.62
N LEU A 52 -3.16 -8.70 -2.67
CA LEU A 52 -4.40 -9.12 -3.28
C LEU A 52 -5.08 -10.21 -2.43
N THR A 53 -6.28 -9.92 -1.94
CA THR A 53 -7.03 -10.79 -1.04
C THR A 53 -8.42 -11.06 -1.61
N TYR A 54 -8.97 -12.24 -1.31
CA TYR A 54 -10.33 -12.64 -1.67
C TYR A 54 -11.22 -12.70 -0.44
N ILE A 55 -12.44 -12.17 -0.54
CA ILE A 55 -13.45 -12.24 0.53
C ILE A 55 -14.85 -12.47 -0.02
N SER A 56 -15.63 -13.25 0.72
CA SER A 56 -17.09 -13.30 0.60
C SER A 56 -17.68 -12.27 1.57
N LEU A 57 -18.18 -11.16 1.05
CA LEU A 57 -18.81 -10.10 1.85
C LEU A 57 -20.07 -10.62 2.54
N GLN A 58 -20.20 -10.32 3.83
CA GLN A 58 -21.41 -10.58 4.59
C GLN A 58 -22.34 -9.36 4.54
N LYS A 59 -23.62 -9.63 4.29
CA LYS A 59 -24.68 -8.63 4.37
C LYS A 59 -24.78 -8.09 5.79
N SER A 60 -24.96 -6.77 5.94
CA SER A 60 -25.19 -6.15 7.23
C SER A 60 -26.46 -6.70 7.88
N ALA A 61 -26.38 -7.06 9.16
CA ALA A 61 -27.54 -7.53 9.93
C ALA A 61 -28.57 -6.43 10.23
N THR A 62 -28.18 -5.16 10.08
CA THR A 62 -29.01 -4.01 10.49
C THR A 62 -29.55 -3.19 9.32
N LYS A 63 -29.03 -3.39 8.10
CA LYS A 63 -29.44 -2.67 6.90
C LYS A 63 -29.39 -3.56 5.68
N ASP A 64 -30.51 -3.66 4.97
CA ASP A 64 -30.67 -4.60 3.86
C ASP A 64 -29.83 -4.27 2.61
N ASP A 65 -29.30 -3.05 2.52
CA ASP A 65 -28.56 -2.58 1.35
C ASP A 65 -27.06 -2.31 1.61
N GLU A 66 -26.51 -2.82 2.72
CA GLU A 66 -25.11 -2.60 3.10
C GLU A 66 -24.34 -3.91 3.29
N TYR A 67 -23.08 -3.92 2.86
CA TYR A 67 -22.11 -4.98 3.14
C TYR A 67 -20.99 -4.44 4.03
N LEU A 68 -20.55 -5.24 4.99
CA LEU A 68 -19.47 -4.88 5.91
C LEU A 68 -18.12 -5.10 5.23
N LEU A 69 -17.27 -4.07 5.22
CA LEU A 69 -15.90 -4.20 4.75
C LEU A 69 -14.94 -4.56 5.88
N PRO A 70 -13.89 -5.34 5.58
CA PRO A 70 -12.75 -5.51 6.48
C PRO A 70 -12.04 -4.19 6.80
N LYS A 71 -11.41 -4.09 7.97
CA LYS A 71 -10.66 -2.87 8.38
C LYS A 71 -9.40 -2.65 7.56
N ASP A 72 -8.81 -3.72 7.07
CA ASP A 72 -7.66 -3.80 6.17
C ASP A 72 -8.02 -3.50 4.71
N PHE A 73 -9.29 -3.27 4.39
CA PHE A 73 -9.73 -3.01 3.02
C PHE A 73 -9.13 -1.73 2.43
N LEU A 74 -8.46 -1.85 1.29
CA LEU A 74 -7.90 -0.76 0.49
C LEU A 74 -8.48 -0.80 -0.93
N LEU A 75 -9.08 0.30 -1.36
CA LEU A 75 -9.58 0.47 -2.73
C LEU A 75 -9.37 1.91 -3.19
N LYS A 76 -8.99 2.07 -4.45
CA LYS A 76 -8.69 3.37 -5.07
C LYS A 76 -9.95 4.17 -5.40
N ASP A 77 -11.08 3.47 -5.61
CA ASP A 77 -12.31 4.09 -6.09
C ASP A 77 -13.25 4.45 -4.94
N SER A 78 -13.81 5.65 -5.05
CA SER A 78 -14.61 6.44 -4.10
C SER A 78 -15.92 5.79 -3.59
N ALA A 79 -16.06 4.47 -3.69
CA ALA A 79 -17.26 3.74 -3.35
C ALA A 79 -17.44 3.51 -1.83
N THR A 80 -16.42 3.79 -1.01
CA THR A 80 -16.44 3.52 0.44
C THR A 80 -16.82 4.74 1.28
N VAL A 81 -17.89 4.62 2.08
CA VAL A 81 -18.27 5.60 3.12
C VAL A 81 -18.30 4.88 4.46
N ASN A 82 -17.45 5.28 5.42
CA ASN A 82 -17.36 4.70 6.77
C ASN A 82 -17.17 3.17 6.82
N GLY A 83 -16.28 2.61 5.97
CA GLY A 83 -16.01 1.17 5.94
C GLY A 83 -17.16 0.32 5.36
N ARG A 84 -18.03 0.95 4.57
CA ARG A 84 -19.17 0.32 3.91
C ARG A 84 -19.16 0.69 2.44
N ILE A 85 -19.64 -0.20 1.59
CA ILE A 85 -19.92 0.14 0.20
C ILE A 85 -21.44 0.12 0.00
N LEU A 86 -21.96 1.18 -0.61
CA LEU A 86 -23.35 1.24 -1.05
C LEU A 86 -23.54 0.36 -2.29
N LEU A 87 -24.59 -0.45 -2.28
CA LEU A 87 -24.97 -1.34 -3.40
C LEU A 87 -25.01 -0.61 -4.76
N ASN A 88 -25.46 0.65 -4.79
CA ASN A 88 -25.50 1.48 -5.99
C ASN A 88 -24.11 1.81 -6.60
N ASN A 89 -23.03 1.67 -5.83
CA ASN A 89 -21.67 2.02 -6.25
C ASN A 89 -20.83 0.82 -6.70
N ILE A 90 -21.22 -0.43 -6.40
CA ILE A 90 -20.50 -1.62 -6.88
C ILE A 90 -21.04 -2.06 -8.24
N TYR A 91 -22.34 -2.24 -8.41
CA TYR A 91 -23.00 -2.54 -9.69
C TYR A 91 -24.52 -2.40 -9.52
N LYS A 92 -25.24 -2.01 -10.60
CA LYS A 92 -26.69 -2.23 -10.78
C LYS A 92 -26.99 -3.73 -10.73
N VAL A 93 -26.96 -4.35 -9.56
CA VAL A 93 -27.36 -5.76 -9.40
C VAL A 93 -28.81 -5.79 -8.99
N ASN A 94 -29.62 -6.44 -9.82
CA ASN A 94 -31.06 -6.62 -9.68
C ASN A 94 -31.40 -7.13 -8.26
N THR A 95 -32.14 -6.32 -7.50
CA THR A 95 -32.32 -6.39 -6.04
C THR A 95 -33.32 -7.45 -5.57
N LYS A 96 -33.08 -8.74 -5.85
CA LYS A 96 -34.00 -9.80 -5.38
C LYS A 96 -33.39 -11.05 -4.76
N THR A 97 -32.07 -11.13 -4.56
CA THR A 97 -31.45 -12.34 -4.02
C THR A 97 -30.46 -12.04 -2.90
N ASN A 98 -30.55 -12.82 -1.82
CA ASN A 98 -29.53 -12.97 -0.77
C ASN A 98 -28.25 -13.52 -1.41
N LEU A 99 -27.53 -12.69 -2.14
CA LEU A 99 -26.29 -13.07 -2.79
C LEU A 99 -25.13 -12.75 -1.85
N ASN A 100 -24.36 -13.79 -1.52
CA ASN A 100 -23.00 -13.59 -1.03
C ASN A 100 -22.20 -12.94 -2.17
N ILE A 101 -21.67 -11.75 -1.94
CA ILE A 101 -20.84 -11.06 -2.91
C ILE A 101 -19.39 -11.50 -2.69
N ASN A 102 -18.86 -12.26 -3.64
CA ASN A 102 -17.44 -12.58 -3.68
C ASN A 102 -16.69 -11.43 -4.36
N MET A 103 -15.64 -10.93 -3.72
CA MET A 103 -14.81 -9.88 -4.28
C MET A 103 -13.33 -10.11 -4.02
N THR A 104 -12.53 -9.58 -4.94
CA THR A 104 -11.09 -9.44 -4.76
C THR A 104 -10.78 -7.99 -4.43
N TYR A 105 -9.95 -7.74 -3.42
CA TYR A 105 -9.57 -6.40 -2.97
C TYR A 105 -8.10 -6.35 -2.55
N PHE A 106 -7.55 -5.15 -2.36
CA PHE A 106 -6.21 -4.99 -1.80
C PHE A 106 -6.29 -4.81 -0.29
N ALA A 107 -5.54 -5.59 0.48
CA ALA A 107 -5.50 -5.52 1.93
C ALA A 107 -4.27 -4.75 2.44
N ASP A 108 -4.41 -4.07 3.57
CA ASP A 108 -3.28 -3.62 4.40
C ASP A 108 -2.67 -4.84 5.10
N VAL A 109 -1.66 -5.42 4.46
CA VAL A 109 -0.98 -6.62 4.97
C VAL A 109 0.26 -6.28 5.80
N ASP A 110 0.66 -7.23 6.64
CA ASP A 110 1.84 -7.16 7.49
C ASP A 110 3.15 -7.07 6.67
N GLU A 111 4.16 -6.42 7.24
CA GLU A 111 5.47 -6.20 6.61
C GLU A 111 6.22 -7.50 6.26
N SER A 112 5.86 -8.62 6.89
CA SER A 112 6.38 -9.95 6.54
C SER A 112 6.09 -10.37 5.10
N TYR A 113 5.06 -9.82 4.46
CA TYR A 113 4.69 -10.11 3.07
C TYR A 113 5.36 -9.18 2.05
N TYR A 114 6.03 -8.12 2.50
CA TYR A 114 6.57 -7.11 1.59
C TYR A 114 7.78 -7.63 0.83
N THR A 115 7.77 -7.47 -0.49
CA THR A 115 8.92 -7.79 -1.34
C THR A 115 10.05 -6.78 -1.15
N PRO A 116 11.32 -7.15 -1.37
CA PRO A 116 12.44 -6.21 -1.28
C PRO A 116 12.29 -4.99 -2.22
N THR A 117 11.74 -5.19 -3.41
CA THR A 117 11.45 -4.11 -4.38
C THR A 117 10.37 -3.16 -3.88
N PHE A 118 9.30 -3.68 -3.26
CA PHE A 118 8.27 -2.86 -2.64
C PHE A 118 8.82 -2.06 -1.46
N VAL A 119 9.60 -2.70 -0.58
CA VAL A 119 10.23 -2.01 0.56
C VAL A 119 11.16 -0.89 0.10
N LYS A 120 11.98 -1.13 -0.93
CA LYS A 120 12.86 -0.10 -1.49
C LYS A 120 12.06 1.09 -2.01
N TYR A 121 10.98 0.83 -2.76
CA TYR A 121 10.08 1.89 -3.24
C TYR A 121 9.43 2.66 -2.08
N LEU A 122 8.86 1.96 -1.10
CA LEU A 122 8.20 2.57 0.06
C LEU A 122 9.17 3.45 0.87
N ALA A 123 10.37 2.95 1.16
CA ALA A 123 11.38 3.69 1.90
C ALA A 123 11.82 4.97 1.16
N LEU A 124 11.98 4.91 -0.17
CA LEU A 124 12.32 6.08 -0.99
C LEU A 124 11.16 7.08 -1.06
N SER A 125 9.91 6.62 -1.17
CA SER A 125 8.73 7.50 -1.14
C SER A 125 8.64 8.27 0.18
N ILE A 126 8.84 7.59 1.32
CA ILE A 126 8.88 8.24 2.63
C ILE A 126 10.06 9.23 2.72
N ALA A 127 11.24 8.86 2.21
CA ALA A 127 12.40 9.73 2.23
C ALA A 127 12.20 11.00 1.37
N VAL A 128 11.52 10.90 0.23
CA VAL A 128 11.18 12.07 -0.61
C VAL A 128 10.28 13.03 0.17
N ASP A 129 9.19 12.55 0.76
CA ASP A 129 8.26 13.40 1.51
C ASP A 129 8.94 14.09 2.70
N ILE A 130 9.77 13.34 3.44
CA ILE A 130 10.50 13.89 4.58
C ILE A 130 11.58 14.89 4.13
N ALA A 131 12.24 14.66 3.00
CA ALA A 131 13.22 15.59 2.47
C ALA A 131 12.60 16.94 2.07
N HIS A 132 11.36 16.93 1.57
CA HIS A 132 10.60 18.16 1.29
C HIS A 132 10.27 18.94 2.58
N ILE A 133 9.90 18.24 3.66
CA ILE A 133 9.56 18.88 4.95
C ILE A 133 10.80 19.53 5.59
N TYR A 134 11.96 18.89 5.47
CA TYR A 134 13.21 19.39 6.04
C TYR A 134 13.95 20.39 5.12
N GLU A 135 13.27 20.94 4.10
CA GLU A 135 13.80 21.98 3.20
C GLU A 135 15.20 21.66 2.66
N ARG A 136 15.43 20.39 2.30
CA ARG A 136 16.70 20.00 1.71
C ARG A 136 16.89 20.66 0.35
N THR A 137 18.15 20.82 -0.06
CA THR A 137 18.49 21.40 -1.38
C THR A 137 17.72 20.69 -2.50
N GLU A 138 17.24 21.46 -3.48
CA GLU A 138 16.48 20.94 -4.63
C GLU A 138 17.20 19.76 -5.31
N SER A 139 18.53 19.83 -5.42
CA SER A 139 19.36 18.76 -5.99
C SER A 139 19.28 17.45 -5.19
N SER A 140 19.30 17.51 -3.86
CA SER A 140 19.20 16.32 -3.02
C SER A 140 17.80 15.67 -3.05
N VAL A 141 16.75 16.49 -3.16
CA VAL A 141 15.37 16.01 -3.30
C VAL A 141 15.17 15.39 -4.69
N ALA A 142 15.68 16.02 -5.74
CA ALA A 142 15.63 15.51 -7.11
C ALA A 142 16.31 14.14 -7.25
N ASN A 143 17.46 13.92 -6.59
CA ASN A 143 18.11 12.62 -6.58
C ASN A 143 17.25 11.54 -5.89
N LEU A 144 16.59 11.87 -4.78
CA LEU A 144 15.67 10.93 -4.12
C LEU A 144 14.46 10.58 -5.00
N ILE A 145 13.91 11.57 -5.71
CA ILE A 145 12.82 11.36 -6.67
C ILE A 145 13.25 10.41 -7.79
N LEU A 146 14.42 10.64 -8.41
CA LEU A 146 14.94 9.76 -9.46
C LEU A 146 15.08 8.31 -8.97
N ARG A 147 15.70 8.12 -7.79
CA ARG A 147 15.86 6.78 -7.20
C ARG A 147 14.53 6.12 -6.87
N ARG A 148 13.53 6.90 -6.40
CA ARG A 148 12.17 6.41 -6.14
C ARG A 148 11.51 5.94 -7.44
N ASP A 149 11.61 6.72 -8.51
CA ASP A 149 10.97 6.43 -9.79
C ASP A 149 11.61 5.20 -10.47
N GLU A 150 12.93 5.02 -10.32
CA GLU A 150 13.62 3.79 -10.69
C GLU A 150 13.12 2.58 -9.87
N ALA A 151 12.97 2.74 -8.54
CA ALA A 151 12.44 1.68 -7.69
C ALA A 151 11.00 1.32 -8.06
N TYR A 152 10.17 2.31 -8.42
CA TYR A 152 8.81 2.10 -8.91
C TYR A 152 8.79 1.34 -10.24
N THR A 153 9.64 1.72 -11.18
CA THR A 153 9.77 1.02 -12.47
C THR A 153 10.15 -0.45 -12.25
N ASN A 154 11.16 -0.71 -11.41
CA ASN A 154 11.60 -2.07 -11.07
C ASN A 154 10.51 -2.90 -10.38
N LEU A 155 9.75 -2.28 -9.46
CA LEU A 155 8.62 -2.91 -8.81
C LEU A 155 7.55 -3.31 -9.82
N ARG A 156 7.21 -2.40 -10.75
CA ARG A 156 6.23 -2.68 -11.82
C ARG A 156 6.69 -3.80 -12.74
N SER A 157 7.96 -3.83 -13.13
CA SER A 157 8.50 -4.91 -13.95
C SER A 157 8.43 -6.26 -13.22
N ALA A 158 8.76 -6.30 -11.93
CA ALA A 158 8.64 -7.52 -11.12
C ALA A 158 7.18 -8.01 -11.01
N ASN A 159 6.24 -7.10 -10.78
CA ASN A 159 4.81 -7.44 -10.71
C ASN A 159 4.25 -7.88 -12.08
N ALA A 160 4.73 -7.30 -13.19
CA ALA A 160 4.30 -7.69 -14.54
C ALA A 160 4.74 -9.13 -14.89
N VAL A 161 6.00 -9.48 -14.58
CA VAL A 161 6.54 -10.84 -14.80
C VAL A 161 5.76 -11.89 -13.98
N HIS A 162 5.35 -11.55 -12.75
CA HIS A 162 4.57 -12.46 -11.92
C HIS A 162 3.13 -12.64 -12.44
N ASN A 163 2.50 -11.58 -12.93
CA ASN A 163 1.15 -11.62 -13.50
C ASN A 163 1.07 -12.40 -14.82
N GLU A 164 2.09 -12.35 -15.67
CA GLU A 164 2.17 -13.24 -16.85
C GLU A 164 2.26 -14.72 -16.43
N TYR A 165 3.01 -15.03 -15.36
CA TYR A 165 3.13 -16.40 -14.85
C TYR A 165 1.80 -16.92 -14.27
N LEU A 166 1.07 -16.10 -13.50
CA LEU A 166 -0.25 -16.44 -12.96
C LEU A 166 -1.30 -16.59 -14.07
N SER A 167 -1.29 -15.69 -15.08
CA SER A 167 -2.18 -15.78 -16.24
C SER A 167 -1.97 -17.06 -17.06
N ASN A 168 -0.72 -17.51 -17.19
CA ASN A 168 -0.38 -18.77 -17.87
C ASN A 168 -0.69 -20.01 -17.03
N PHE A 169 -0.74 -19.90 -15.70
CA PHE A 169 -1.10 -21.01 -14.81
C PHE A 169 -2.62 -21.25 -14.76
N ILE A 170 -3.43 -20.19 -14.81
CA ILE A 170 -4.90 -20.27 -14.82
C ILE A 170 -5.43 -20.91 -16.12
N THR A 171 -4.68 -20.82 -17.23
CA THR A 171 -5.09 -21.44 -18.50
C THR A 171 -4.87 -22.96 -18.55
N PHE A 172 -4.22 -23.54 -17.56
CA PHE A 172 -3.91 -24.98 -17.52
C PHE A 172 -4.91 -25.82 -16.69
N TYR A 173 -5.81 -25.19 -15.93
CA TYR A 173 -6.91 -25.83 -15.20
C TYR A 173 -8.26 -25.49 -15.84
#